data_AF-A0A937L120-F1
#
_entry.id   AF-A0A937L120-F1
#
_cell.length_a   1.000
_cell.length_b   1.000
_cell.length_c   1.000
_cell.angle_alpha   90.00
_cell.angle_beta   90.00
_cell.angle_gamma   90.00
#
_symmetry.space_group_name_H-M   'P 1'
#
loop_
_entity.id
_entity.type
_entity.pdbx_description
1 polymer ?
#
loop_
_entity_poly.entity_id
_entity_poly.type
_entity_poly.pdbx_seq_one_letter_code
_entity_poly.pdbx_strand_id
1 'polypeptide(L)' 'MPSIKHPFEPDFLYQVDENGDIRVTNGNAWGVFTKEGIHLSGDIRHADPQLCVWVANNPSADGQLRSAAVTAKRS' A
#
# COMPACT_ATOMS: atom_id res chain seq x y z
N MET A 1 6.83 -6.09 2.06
CA MET A 1 5.42 -5.69 2.30
C MET A 1 4.67 -5.52 0.99
N PRO A 2 3.33 -5.54 0.99
CA PRO A 2 2.52 -5.24 -0.19
C PRO A 2 2.82 -3.86 -0.76
N SER A 3 2.86 -3.74 -2.08
CA SER A 3 3.11 -2.47 -2.76
C SER A 3 2.48 -2.41 -4.16
N ILE A 4 2.23 -1.18 -4.63
CA ILE A 4 1.70 -0.89 -5.97
C ILE A 4 2.23 0.45 -6.47
N LYS A 5 2.47 0.56 -7.78
CA LYS A 5 2.73 1.84 -8.44
C LYS A 5 1.43 2.52 -8.83
N HIS A 6 1.36 3.84 -8.73
CA HIS A 6 0.18 4.57 -9.17
C HIS A 6 -0.03 4.35 -10.69
N PRO A 7 -1.23 3.97 -11.14
CA PRO A 7 -1.47 3.58 -12.53
C PRO A 7 -1.32 4.75 -13.51
N PHE A 8 -1.52 5.98 -13.05
CA PHE A 8 -1.40 7.20 -13.86
C PHE A 8 -0.13 8.02 -13.55
N GLU A 9 0.57 7.70 -12.46
CA GLU A 9 1.76 8.43 -11.98
C GLU A 9 2.84 7.42 -11.57
N PRO A 10 3.46 6.71 -12.53
CA PRO A 10 4.25 5.50 -12.28
C PRO A 10 5.52 5.71 -11.44
N ASP A 11 5.89 6.96 -11.19
CA ASP A 11 6.97 7.34 -10.27
C ASP A 11 6.55 7.14 -8.81
N PHE A 12 5.25 7.24 -8.49
CA PHE A 12 4.73 7.06 -7.15
C PHE A 12 4.54 5.58 -6.80
N LEU A 13 5.21 5.14 -5.74
CA LEU A 13 5.10 3.81 -5.16
C LEU A 13 4.43 3.89 -3.79
N TYR A 14 3.36 3.12 -3.62
CA TYR A 14 2.60 2.94 -2.39
C TYR A 14 3.02 1.62 -1.77
N GLN A 15 3.40 1.61 -0.49
CA GLN A 15 3.82 0.42 0.23
C GLN A 15 3.33 0.48 1.68
N VAL A 16 2.79 -0.63 2.19
CA VAL A 16 2.44 -0.74 3.62
C VAL A 16 3.73 -0.85 4.44
N ASP A 17 3.87 -0.06 5.49
CA ASP A 17 4.99 -0.09 6.42
C ASP A 17 4.79 -1.13 7.55
N GLU A 18 5.70 -1.15 8.54
CA GLU A 18 5.63 -2.10 9.66
C GLU A 18 4.50 -1.77 10.66
N ASN A 19 4.06 -0.51 10.70
CA ASN A 19 2.97 -0.04 11.56
C ASN A 19 1.59 -0.21 10.89
N GLY A 20 1.58 -0.56 9.60
CA GLY A 20 0.36 -0.66 8.80
C GLY A 20 -0.06 0.66 8.15
N ASP A 21 0.80 1.68 8.19
CA ASP A 21 0.64 2.94 7.47
C ASP A 21 1.18 2.82 6.05
N ILE A 22 0.82 3.76 5.19
CA ILE A 22 1.17 3.76 3.78
C ILE A 22 2.31 4.72 3.55
N ARG A 23 3.47 4.16 3.22
CA ARG A 23 4.60 4.93 2.71
C ARG A 23 4.45 5.14 1.21
N VAL A 24 4.43 6.40 0.81
CA VAL A 24 4.42 6.83 -0.59
C VAL A 24 5.77 7.43 -0.92
N THR A 25 6.37 7.04 -2.05
CA THR A 25 7.67 7.56 -2.52
C THR A 25 7.63 7.85 -4.01
N ASN A 26 8.35 8.86 -4.47
CA ASN A 26 8.46 9.20 -5.91
C ASN A 26 9.90 9.31 -6.42
N GLY A 27 10.85 8.67 -5.72
CA GLY A 27 12.28 8.73 -6.00
C GLY A 27 13.00 9.94 -5.41
N ASN A 28 12.33 11.09 -5.29
CA ASN A 28 12.90 12.33 -4.75
C ASN A 28 12.39 12.69 -3.36
N ALA A 29 11.15 12.31 -3.06
CA ALA A 29 10.46 12.63 -1.82
C ALA A 29 9.69 11.42 -1.28
N TRP A 30 9.25 11.53 -0.04
CA TRP A 30 8.41 10.53 0.61
C TRP A 30 7.30 11.19 1.43
N GLY A 31 6.24 10.43 1.68
CA GLY A 31 5.19 10.76 2.63
C GLY A 31 4.70 9.50 3.33
N VAL A 32 4.18 9.64 4.55
CA VAL A 32 3.50 8.57 5.28
C VAL A 32 2.06 9.00 5.47
N PHE A 33 1.14 8.07 5.20
CA PHE A 33 -0.29 8.27 5.23
C PHE A 33 -0.97 7.15 6.01
N THR A 34 -2.12 7.42 6.63
CA THR A 34 -2.98 6.34 7.13
C THR A 34 -3.54 5.52 5.97
N LYS A 35 -4.18 4.38 6.28
CA LYS A 35 -4.87 3.52 5.30
C LYS A 35 -5.98 4.25 4.55
N GLU A 36 -6.57 5.26 5.17
CA GLU A 36 -7.61 6.13 4.59
C GLU A 36 -7.02 7.30 3.78
N GLY A 37 -5.69 7.39 3.66
CA GLY A 37 -5.00 8.43 2.91
C GLY A 37 -4.79 9.75 3.67
N ILE A 38 -4.89 9.75 5.00
CA ILE A 38 -4.63 10.95 5.81
C ILE A 38 -3.12 11.13 5.99
N HIS A 39 -2.59 12.31 5.65
CA HIS A 39 -1.16 12.62 5.78
C HIS A 39 -0.70 12.63 7.24
N LEU A 40 0.42 11.96 7.51
CA LEU A 40 1.06 11.90 8.83
C LEU A 40 2.42 12.61 8.83
N SER A 41 3.27 12.36 7.83
CA SER A 41 4.63 12.93 7.78
C SER A 41 5.25 12.92 6.38
N GLY A 42 6.36 13.63 6.20
CA GLY A 42 7.09 13.73 4.94
C GLY A 42 6.64 14.89 4.03
N ASP A 43 7.33 15.01 2.90
CA ASP A 43 7.20 16.12 1.95
C ASP A 43 6.05 15.90 0.94
N ILE A 44 5.75 14.64 0.62
CA ILE A 44 4.57 14.31 -0.19
C ILE A 44 3.33 14.49 0.70
N ARG A 45 2.51 15.51 0.40
CA ARG A 45 1.28 15.86 1.16
C ARG A 45 -0.01 15.29 0.56
N HIS A 46 0.06 14.72 -0.63
CA HIS A 46 -1.09 14.17 -1.34
C HIS A 46 -0.81 12.73 -1.77
N ALA A 47 -1.80 11.88 -1.60
CA ALA A 47 -1.81 10.49 -2.02
C ALA A 47 -3.23 10.13 -2.47
N ASP A 48 -3.37 9.19 -3.40
CA ASP A 48 -4.69 8.65 -3.77
C ASP A 48 -5.23 7.79 -2.61
N PRO A 49 -6.34 8.20 -1.96
CA PRO A 49 -6.92 7.44 -0.86
C PRO A 49 -7.34 6.02 -1.26
N GLN A 50 -7.77 5.81 -2.51
CA GLN A 50 -8.17 4.49 -2.99
C GLN A 50 -6.99 3.53 -3.06
N LEU A 51 -5.81 4.01 -3.46
CA LEU A 51 -4.60 3.19 -3.47
C LEU A 51 -4.08 2.91 -2.05
N CYS A 52 -4.21 3.88 -1.13
CA CYS A 52 -3.90 3.66 0.29
C CYS A 52 -4.77 2.54 0.87
N VAL A 53 -6.08 2.58 0.62
CA VAL A 53 -7.01 1.52 1.04
C VAL A 53 -6.68 0.20 0.35
N TRP A 54 -6.39 0.23 -0.95
CA TRP A 54 -6.10 -0.98 -1.71
C TRP A 54 -4.85 -1.69 -1.19
N VAL A 55 -3.73 -0.97 -1.03
CA VAL A 55 -2.45 -1.56 -0.61
C VAL A 55 -2.53 -2.07 0.83
N ALA A 56 -3.30 -1.41 1.70
CA ALA A 56 -3.55 -1.84 3.07
C ALA A 56 -4.32 -3.17 3.15
N ASN A 57 -5.20 -3.45 2.19
CA ASN A 57 -6.10 -4.61 2.22
C ASN A 57 -5.70 -5.73 1.25
N ASN A 58 -4.78 -5.48 0.32
CA ASN A 58 -4.33 -6.46 -0.65
C ASN A 58 -2.92 -6.92 -0.30
N PRO A 59 -2.75 -8.13 0.27
CA PRO A 59 -1.42 -8.65 0.51
C PRO A 59 -0.67 -8.86 -0.81
N SER A 60 0.66 -8.89 -0.74
CA SER A 60 1.53 -9.25 -1.87
C SER A 60 1.06 -10.56 -2.51
N ALA A 61 1.39 -10.79 -3.79
CA ALA A 61 1.02 -12.04 -4.48
C ALA A 61 1.36 -13.31 -3.68
N ASP A 62 2.50 -13.33 -2.99
CA ASP A 62 2.90 -14.39 -2.05
C ASP A 62 1.91 -14.59 -0.88
N GLY A 63 1.38 -13.50 -0.33
CA GLY A 63 0.37 -13.52 0.72
C GLY A 63 -1.02 -13.91 0.20
N GLN A 64 -1.38 -13.53 -1.02
CA GLN A 64 -2.64 -13.95 -1.65
C GLN A 64 -2.68 -15.46 -1.91
N LEU A 65 -1.56 -16.04 -2.39
CA LEU A 65 -1.44 -17.49 -2.59
C LEU A 65 -1.56 -18.27 -1.27
N ARG A 66 -1.00 -17.75 -0.18
CA ARG A 66 -1.11 -18.36 1.15
C ARG A 66 -2.54 -18.29 1.72
N SER A 67 -3.25 -17.17 1.55
CA SER A 67 -4.64 -17.02 2.02
C SER A 67 -5.63 -17.91 1.26
N ALA A 68 -5.43 -18.09 -0.06
CA ALA A 68 -6.26 -18.99 -0.88
C ALA A 68 -6.13 -20.46 -0.44
N ALA A 69 -4.92 -20.91 -0.10
CA ALA A 69 -4.66 -22.28 0.35
C ALA A 69 -5.32 -22.61 1.71
N VAL A 70 -5.45 -21.61 2.60
CA VAL A 70 -6.12 -21.79 3.91
C VAL A 70 -7.64 -21.90 3.77
N THR A 71 -8.24 -21.17 2.84
CA THR A 71 -9.69 -21.23 2.55
C THR A 71 -10.07 -22.56 1.90
N ALA A 72 -9.28 -23.05 0.93
CA ALA A 72 -9.55 -24.29 0.22
C ALA A 72 -9.49 -25.55 1.11
N LYS A 73 -8.78 -25.51 2.25
CA LYS A 73 -8.64 -26.66 3.16
C LYS A 73 -9.79 -26.81 4.17
N ARG A 74 -10.77 -25.90 4.14
CA ARG A 74 -11.96 -25.90 5.02
C ARG A 74 -13.27 -26.18 4.26
N SER A 75 -13.21 -26.60 3.00
CA SER A 75 -14.37 -27.01 2.19
C SER A 75 -14.38 -28.52 1.96
#